data_AF-A0AAW9HC74-F1
#
_entry.id   AF-A0AAW9HC74-F1
#
_cell.length_a   1.000
_cell.length_b   1.000
_cell.length_c   1.000
_cell.angle_alpha   90.00
_cell.angle_beta   90.00
_cell.angle_gamma   90.00
#
_symmetry.space_group_name_H-M   'P 1'
#
loop_
_entity.id
_entity.type
_entity.pdbx_description
1 polymer ?
#
loop_
_entity_poly.entity_id
_entity_poly.type
_entity_poly.pdbx_seq_one_letter_code
_entity_poly.pdbx_strand_id
1 'polypeptide(L)'
;MHDSGSSIPCAHIQIHSHRDEWTHALVLSGTHSRRSRRRIKNEARTPHVADIHFTVGRRWFRPCLEEILFFVIDELGVACTPQAREALNQGIEDWEDIQLESAIRNKPATAVRVFATLEK
;
A
#
# COMPACT_ATOMS: atom_id res chain seq x y z
N MET A 1 0.50 24.95 -2.55
CA MET A 1 -0.29 23.71 -2.72
C MET A 1 -1.20 23.97 -3.91
N HIS A 2 -1.03 23.22 -5.00
CA HIS A 2 -1.77 23.46 -6.24
C HIS A 2 -3.24 23.09 -5.97
N ASP A 3 -4.10 24.09 -5.82
CA ASP A 3 -5.52 23.93 -6.04
C ASP A 3 -5.74 24.24 -7.52
N SER A 4 -6.11 23.24 -8.29
CA SER A 4 -6.36 23.41 -9.71
C SER A 4 -7.64 22.69 -10.07
N GLY A 5 -8.77 23.31 -9.72
CA GLY A 5 -10.02 23.33 -10.50
C GLY A 5 -10.60 21.99 -10.95
N SER A 6 -10.15 20.89 -10.38
CA SER A 6 -10.48 19.52 -10.79
C SER A 6 -11.43 18.92 -9.78
N SER A 7 -12.51 18.28 -10.26
CA SER A 7 -13.41 17.50 -9.42
C SER A 7 -12.77 16.20 -8.91
N ILE A 8 -11.53 15.91 -9.32
CA ILE A 8 -10.81 14.70 -8.94
C ILE A 8 -9.97 14.97 -7.68
N PRO A 9 -10.08 14.12 -6.64
CA PRO A 9 -9.27 14.27 -5.43
C PRO A 9 -7.76 14.23 -5.70
N CYS A 10 -7.00 15.01 -4.93
CA CYS A 10 -5.52 15.06 -5.03
C CYS A 10 -4.85 13.69 -4.78
N ALA A 11 -5.50 12.79 -4.05
CA ALA A 11 -5.08 11.40 -3.87
C ALA A 11 -6.27 10.50 -4.18
N HIS A 12 -6.13 9.65 -5.19
CA HIS A 12 -7.17 8.71 -5.58
C HIS A 12 -6.53 7.47 -6.23
N ILE A 13 -7.19 6.33 -6.10
CA ILE A 13 -6.82 5.12 -6.82
C ILE A 13 -7.93 4.84 -7.82
N GLN A 14 -7.58 4.79 -9.11
CA GLN A 14 -8.49 4.32 -10.15
C GLN A 14 -8.15 2.86 -10.43
N ILE A 15 -9.09 1.97 -10.12
CA ILE A 15 -8.96 0.55 -10.44
C ILE A 15 -9.78 0.31 -11.68
N HIS A 16 -9.11 0.23 -12.82
CA HIS A 16 -9.72 -0.36 -14.01
C HIS A 16 -9.54 -1.86 -13.94
N SER A 17 -10.65 -2.59 -14.03
CA SER A 17 -10.66 -4.04 -13.92
C SER A 17 -11.50 -4.61 -15.04
N HIS A 18 -10.86 -5.05 -16.13
CA HIS A 18 -11.47 -6.08 -16.95
C HIS A 18 -11.40 -7.39 -16.15
N ARG A 19 -12.56 -8.01 -15.89
CA ARG A 19 -12.67 -9.20 -15.02
C ARG A 19 -11.64 -10.27 -15.38
N ASP A 20 -11.48 -10.51 -16.68
CA ASP A 20 -10.70 -11.65 -17.17
C ASP A 20 -9.19 -11.49 -16.95
N GLU A 21 -8.65 -10.27 -17.07
CA GLU A 21 -7.22 -10.01 -16.88
C GLU A 21 -6.80 -10.24 -15.43
N TRP A 22 -7.61 -9.74 -14.49
CA TRP A 22 -7.36 -9.93 -13.07
C TRP A 22 -7.63 -11.35 -12.62
N THR A 23 -8.68 -11.99 -13.11
CA THR A 23 -8.92 -13.41 -12.84
C THR A 23 -7.74 -14.25 -13.34
N HIS A 24 -7.25 -13.98 -14.55
CA HIS A 24 -6.07 -14.66 -15.10
C HIS A 24 -4.82 -14.45 -14.24
N ALA A 25 -4.51 -13.20 -13.87
CA ALA A 25 -3.37 -12.88 -13.01
C ALA A 25 -3.47 -13.56 -11.62
N LEU A 26 -4.68 -13.61 -11.04
CA LEU A 26 -4.90 -14.25 -9.74
C LEU A 26 -4.83 -15.78 -9.80
N VAL A 27 -5.24 -16.39 -10.91
CA VAL A 27 -5.08 -17.84 -11.14
C VAL A 27 -3.60 -18.19 -11.31
N LEU A 28 -2.82 -17.33 -12.00
CA LEU A 28 -1.37 -17.51 -12.17
C LEU A 28 -0.53 -17.03 -10.98
N SER A 29 -1.16 -16.57 -9.90
CA SER A 29 -0.45 -16.05 -8.73
C SER A 29 0.41 -17.12 -8.05
N GLY A 30 1.49 -16.69 -7.40
CA GLY A 30 2.42 -17.60 -6.75
C GLY A 30 1.87 -18.19 -5.45
N THR A 31 2.58 -19.16 -4.87
CA THR A 31 2.15 -19.88 -3.65
C THR A 31 2.97 -19.53 -2.41
N HIS A 32 3.78 -18.47 -2.48
CA HIS A 32 4.72 -18.11 -1.41
C HIS A 32 4.09 -17.30 -0.27
N SER A 33 2.80 -16.94 -0.36
CA SER A 33 2.06 -16.29 0.73
C SER A 33 0.90 -17.14 1.22
N ARG A 34 0.41 -16.85 2.43
CA ARG A 34 -0.80 -17.50 2.97
C ARG A 34 -2.06 -17.11 2.17
N ARG A 35 -2.16 -15.84 1.76
CA ARG A 35 -3.37 -15.33 1.07
C ARG A 35 -3.48 -15.93 -0.32
N SER A 36 -2.37 -15.96 -1.08
CA SER A 36 -2.36 -16.53 -2.42
C SER A 36 -2.66 -18.05 -2.39
N ARG A 37 -2.06 -18.80 -1.45
CA ARG A 37 -2.37 -20.23 -1.26
C ARG A 37 -3.83 -20.48 -0.92
N ARG A 38 -4.44 -19.67 -0.06
CA ARG A 38 -5.86 -19.79 0.28
C ARG A 38 -6.75 -19.53 -0.93
N ARG A 39 -6.36 -18.59 -1.79
CA ARG A 39 -7.06 -18.23 -3.01
C ARG A 39 -7.07 -19.39 -4.01
N ILE A 40 -5.91 -20.02 -4.23
CA ILE A 40 -5.74 -21.15 -5.17
C ILE A 40 -6.41 -22.44 -4.64
N LYS A 41 -6.35 -22.71 -3.33
CA LYS A 41 -6.93 -23.93 -2.73
C LYS A 41 -8.46 -24.02 -2.89
N ASN A 42 -9.13 -22.91 -3.15
CA ASN A 42 -10.58 -22.90 -3.34
C ASN A 42 -10.93 -23.18 -4.82
N GLU A 43 -10.76 -24.42 -5.26
CA GLU A 43 -11.03 -24.85 -6.64
C GLU A 43 -12.47 -24.58 -7.09
N ALA A 44 -13.41 -24.52 -6.15
CA ALA A 44 -14.82 -24.23 -6.40
C ALA A 44 -15.11 -22.74 -6.67
N ARG A 45 -14.14 -21.83 -6.47
CA ARG A 45 -14.36 -20.38 -6.60
C ARG A 45 -13.29 -19.70 -7.45
N THR A 46 -13.71 -19.19 -8.60
CA THR A 46 -12.87 -18.29 -9.42
C THR A 46 -12.50 -17.03 -8.64
N PRO A 47 -11.20 -16.66 -8.58
CA PRO A 47 -10.77 -15.45 -7.88
C PRO A 47 -11.21 -14.18 -8.61
N HIS A 48 -11.57 -13.15 -7.83
CA HIS A 48 -12.03 -11.87 -8.33
C HIS A 48 -11.15 -10.72 -7.82
N VAL A 49 -11.17 -9.56 -8.49
CA VAL A 49 -10.48 -8.34 -8.01
C VAL A 49 -10.90 -7.95 -6.60
N ALA A 50 -12.14 -8.22 -6.23
CA ALA A 50 -12.66 -7.95 -4.90
C ALA A 50 -11.94 -8.75 -3.79
N ASP A 51 -11.19 -9.78 -4.15
CA ASP A 51 -10.40 -10.58 -3.22
C ASP A 51 -9.02 -9.98 -2.94
N ILE A 52 -8.68 -8.86 -3.59
CA ILE A 52 -7.38 -8.20 -3.50
C ILE A 52 -7.46 -7.03 -2.53
N HIS A 53 -6.45 -6.91 -1.66
CA HIS A 53 -6.28 -5.76 -0.78
C HIS A 53 -5.25 -4.79 -1.37
N PHE A 54 -5.73 -3.75 -2.05
CA PHE A 54 -4.85 -2.67 -2.53
C PHE A 54 -4.33 -1.85 -1.35
N THR A 55 -3.02 -1.62 -1.29
CA THR A 55 -2.47 -0.65 -0.33
C THR A 55 -2.85 0.76 -0.74
N VAL A 56 -3.30 1.55 0.23
CA VAL A 56 -3.57 2.98 0.09
C VAL A 56 -2.51 3.81 0.82
N GLY A 57 -1.39 3.18 1.19
CA GLY A 57 -0.46 3.70 2.17
C GLY A 57 -0.94 3.43 3.61
N ARG A 58 0.00 3.45 4.55
CA ARG A 58 -0.26 3.28 5.99
C ARG A 58 -0.91 4.53 6.59
N ARG A 59 -0.40 4.99 7.73
CA ARG A 59 -0.88 6.17 8.47
C ARG A 59 -0.92 7.47 7.66
N TRP A 60 -0.21 7.54 6.54
CA TRP A 60 -0.08 8.76 5.72
C TRP A 60 -0.90 8.75 4.44
N PHE A 61 -1.65 7.68 4.13
CA PHE A 61 -2.44 7.54 2.91
C PHE A 61 -1.66 7.83 1.61
N ARG A 62 -0.38 7.46 1.59
CA ARG A 62 0.57 7.63 0.48
C ARG A 62 1.42 6.37 0.37
N PRO A 63 1.03 5.41 -0.50
CA PRO A 63 1.77 4.16 -0.62
C PRO A 63 3.19 4.45 -1.12
N CYS A 64 4.19 3.90 -0.45
CA CYS A 64 5.54 3.85 -0.99
C CYS A 64 5.73 2.64 -1.92
N LEU A 65 6.88 2.57 -2.59
CA LEU A 65 7.22 1.45 -3.45
C LEU A 65 7.24 0.13 -2.66
N GLU A 66 7.77 0.16 -1.45
CA GLU A 66 7.92 -1.01 -0.59
C GLU A 66 6.57 -1.62 -0.22
N GLU A 67 5.54 -0.79 -0.04
CA GLU A 67 4.17 -1.27 0.18
C GLU A 67 3.58 -1.93 -1.07
N ILE A 68 3.90 -1.43 -2.28
CA ILE A 68 3.54 -2.11 -3.53
C ILE A 68 4.28 -3.45 -3.65
N LEU A 69 5.54 -3.53 -3.24
CA LEU A 69 6.28 -4.78 -3.25
C LEU A 69 5.73 -5.77 -2.22
N PHE A 70 5.34 -5.31 -1.02
CA PHE A 70 4.61 -6.14 -0.07
C PHE A 70 3.30 -6.64 -0.62
N PHE A 71 2.56 -5.80 -1.37
CA PHE A 71 1.37 -6.23 -2.08
C PHE A 71 1.67 -7.38 -3.05
N VAL A 72 2.72 -7.26 -3.87
CA VAL A 72 3.11 -8.32 -4.82
C VAL A 72 3.49 -9.62 -4.10
N ILE A 73 4.20 -9.52 -2.98
CA ILE A 73 4.59 -10.70 -2.17
C ILE A 73 3.37 -11.31 -1.47
N ASP A 74 2.58 -10.52 -0.76
CA ASP A 74 1.53 -11.01 0.12
C ASP A 74 0.22 -11.33 -0.61
N GLU A 75 -0.21 -10.49 -1.54
CA GLU A 75 -1.47 -10.67 -2.28
C GLU A 75 -1.31 -11.60 -3.47
N LEU A 76 -0.20 -11.47 -4.22
CA LEU A 76 0.08 -12.26 -5.43
C LEU A 76 1.04 -13.43 -5.18
N GLY A 77 1.58 -13.59 -3.98
CA GLY A 77 2.34 -14.79 -3.60
C GLY A 77 3.68 -14.95 -4.31
N VAL A 78 4.28 -13.85 -4.78
CA VAL A 78 5.58 -13.86 -5.44
C VAL A 78 6.69 -14.25 -4.46
N ALA A 79 7.61 -15.11 -4.91
CA ALA A 79 8.76 -15.50 -4.13
C ALA A 79 9.70 -14.31 -3.90
N CYS A 80 10.27 -14.21 -2.70
CA CYS A 80 11.27 -13.21 -2.36
C CYS A 80 12.39 -13.83 -1.52
N THR A 81 13.51 -13.13 -1.41
CA THR A 81 14.59 -13.55 -0.51
C THR A 81 14.14 -13.42 0.96
N PRO A 82 14.71 -14.21 1.89
CA PRO A 82 14.37 -14.13 3.31
C PRO A 82 14.54 -12.72 3.91
N GLN A 83 15.52 -11.96 3.41
CA GLN A 83 15.85 -10.61 3.88
C GLN A 83 14.96 -9.53 3.25
N ALA A 84 14.18 -9.84 2.21
CA ALA A 84 13.38 -8.85 1.50
C ALA A 84 12.44 -8.09 2.45
N ARG A 85 11.78 -8.82 3.37
CA ARG A 85 10.85 -8.20 4.31
C ARG A 85 11.53 -7.20 5.25
N GLU A 86 12.75 -7.47 5.68
CA GLU A 86 13.49 -6.55 6.54
C GLU A 86 13.85 -5.27 5.77
N ALA A 87 14.41 -5.41 4.57
CA ALA A 87 14.74 -4.28 3.71
C ALA A 87 13.51 -3.42 3.34
N LEU A 88 12.38 -4.06 3.03
CA LEU A 88 11.13 -3.37 2.73
C LEU A 88 10.57 -2.62 3.95
N ASN A 89 10.67 -3.18 5.16
CA ASN A 89 10.23 -2.47 6.36
C ASN A 89 11.11 -1.25 6.64
N GLN A 90 12.43 -1.36 6.45
CA GLN A 90 13.32 -0.21 6.61
C GLN A 90 12.96 0.91 5.61
N GLY A 91 12.74 0.58 4.34
CA GLY A 91 12.33 1.58 3.35
C GLY A 91 10.98 2.23 3.67
N ILE A 92 10.04 1.48 4.28
CA ILE A 92 8.79 2.06 4.79
C ILE A 92 9.07 3.08 5.91
N GLU A 93 9.92 2.73 6.88
CA GLU A 93 10.27 3.63 7.99
C GLU A 93 10.92 4.92 7.47
N ASP A 94 11.91 4.79 6.58
CA ASP A 94 12.58 5.92 5.95
C ASP A 94 11.60 6.81 5.16
N TRP A 95 10.68 6.20 4.41
CA TRP A 95 9.64 6.94 3.68
C TRP A 95 8.69 7.67 4.62
N GLU A 96 8.29 7.02 5.71
CA GLU A 96 7.38 7.60 6.68
C GLU A 96 7.97 8.83 7.37
N ASP A 97 9.27 8.83 7.66
CA ASP A 97 9.98 9.99 8.20
C ASP A 97 10.00 11.14 7.18
N ILE A 98 10.30 10.86 5.92
CA ILE A 98 10.26 11.86 4.83
C ILE A 98 8.86 12.48 4.69
N GLN A 99 7.80 11.67 4.77
CA GLN A 99 6.42 12.18 4.69
C GLN A 99 6.07 13.04 5.91
N LEU A 100 6.50 12.64 7.11
CA LEU A 100 6.28 13.40 8.34
C LEU A 100 7.01 14.75 8.30
N GLU A 101 8.28 14.76 7.90
CA GLU A 101 9.04 15.99 7.71
C GLU A 101 8.36 16.94 6.74
N SER A 102 7.87 16.41 5.61
CA SER A 102 7.11 17.19 4.63
C SER A 102 5.83 17.78 5.22
N ALA A 103 5.07 16.99 5.99
CA ALA A 103 3.86 17.44 6.66
C ALA A 103 4.12 18.53 7.70
N ILE A 104 5.17 18.36 8.52
CA ILE A 104 5.60 19.35 9.53
C ILE A 104 6.03 20.64 8.85
N ARG A 105 6.86 20.56 7.80
CA ARG A 105 7.31 21.73 7.03
C ARG A 105 6.16 22.53 6.43
N ASN A 106 5.09 21.85 6.02
CA ASN A 106 3.88 22.50 5.49
C ASN A 106 2.97 23.10 6.58
N LYS A 107 3.03 22.62 7.83
CA LYS A 107 2.20 23.11 8.96
C LYS A 107 2.99 23.25 10.26
N PRO A 108 4.07 24.07 10.30
CA PRO A 108 4.99 24.12 11.46
C PRO A 108 4.31 24.60 12.74
N ALA A 109 3.38 25.56 12.65
CA ALA A 109 2.63 26.04 13.82
C ALA A 109 1.77 24.95 14.49
N THR A 110 1.28 23.96 13.72
CA THR A 110 0.54 22.83 14.29
C THR A 110 1.47 21.91 15.08
N ALA A 111 2.68 21.65 14.56
CA ALA A 111 3.68 20.87 15.27
C ALA A 111 4.03 21.52 16.61
N VAL A 112 4.36 22.82 16.62
CA VAL A 112 4.68 23.58 17.85
C VAL A 112 3.55 23.47 18.88
N ARG A 113 2.29 23.65 18.46
CA ARG A 113 1.13 23.55 19.36
C ARG A 113 1.00 22.16 19.99
N VAL A 114 1.19 21.09 19.21
CA VAL A 114 1.12 19.72 19.72
C VAL A 114 2.25 19.45 20.71
N PHE A 115 3.48 19.86 20.41
CA PHE A 115 4.61 19.70 21.34
C PHE A 115 4.39 20.39 22.68
N ALA A 116 3.85 21.61 22.69
CA ALA A 116 3.52 22.34 23.92
C ALA A 116 2.46 21.64 24.81
N THR A 117 1.67 20.71 24.25
CA THR A 117 0.70 19.91 25.02
C THR A 117 1.28 18.63 25.59
N LEU A 118 2.42 18.16 25.10
CA LEU A 118 3.11 16.96 25.58
C LEU A 118 4.00 17.25 26.80
N GLU A 119 4.37 18.51 27.02
CA GLU A 119 5.19 18.96 28.17
C GLU A 119 4.36 19.26 29.44
N LYS A 120 3.05 18.96 29.43
CA LYS A 120 2.15 19.08 30.58
C LYS A 120 1.79 17.72 31.14
#